data_AF-A0A0R2LB47-F1
#
_entry.id   AF-A0A0R2LB47-F1
#
_cell.length_a   1.000
_cell.length_b   1.000
_cell.length_c   1.000
_cell.angle_alpha   90.00
_cell.angle_beta   90.00
_cell.angle_gamma   90.00
#
_symmetry.space_group_name_H-M   'P 1'
#
loop_
_entity.id
_entity.type
_entity.pdbx_description
1 polymer ?
#
loop_
_entity_poly.entity_id
_entity_poly.type
_entity_poly.pdbx_seq_one_letter_code
_entity_poly.pdbx_strand_id
1 'polypeptide(L)'
;MKFSVTAEDYTIEAALKVIGKDLFIALTGGDNPHIGTVTTLTKNTKMQTVRFPSHDGRLHKDDVLATEIGQIIQPFLPGSCTITAGVHVNHISKKQIMISAQMSHDLGQQIKVWLEQTDFSGIEPVYYSNTETPK
;
A
#
# COMPACT_ATOMS: atom_id res chain seq x y z
N MET A 1 2.82 4.74 -11.53
CA MET A 1 4.22 4.54 -11.13
C MET A 1 4.36 3.11 -10.61
N LYS A 2 5.53 2.48 -10.69
CA LYS A 2 5.72 1.10 -10.23
C LYS A 2 7.14 0.91 -9.70
N PHE A 3 7.24 0.29 -8.53
CA PHE A 3 8.51 -0.09 -7.89
C PHE A 3 8.53 -1.60 -7.67
N SER A 4 9.71 -2.20 -7.68
CA SER A 4 9.88 -3.63 -7.45
C SER A 4 11.18 -3.91 -6.72
N VAL A 5 11.17 -4.92 -5.86
CA VAL A 5 12.36 -5.45 -5.19
C VAL A 5 12.37 -6.96 -5.39
N THR A 6 13.52 -7.50 -5.76
CA THR A 6 13.73 -8.95 -5.95
C THR A 6 14.77 -9.43 -4.95
N ALA A 7 14.41 -10.45 -4.16
CA ALA A 7 15.32 -11.11 -3.23
C ALA A 7 14.85 -12.54 -2.97
N GLU A 8 15.79 -13.44 -2.66
CA GLU A 8 15.50 -14.86 -2.36
C GLU A 8 14.57 -15.53 -3.40
N ASP A 9 14.86 -15.27 -4.68
CA ASP A 9 14.22 -15.87 -5.86
C ASP A 9 12.75 -15.49 -6.09
N TYR A 10 12.26 -14.39 -5.52
CA TYR A 10 10.94 -13.83 -5.85
C TYR A 10 10.95 -12.30 -5.84
N THR A 11 9.92 -11.71 -6.45
CA THR A 11 9.76 -10.26 -6.55
C THR A 11 8.49 -9.81 -5.84
N ILE A 12 8.58 -8.70 -5.11
CA ILE A 12 7.44 -7.94 -4.62
C ILE A 12 7.39 -6.61 -5.38
N GLU A 13 6.20 -6.21 -5.79
CA GLU A 13 5.93 -5.04 -6.59
C GLU A 13 4.90 -4.14 -5.92
N ALA A 14 5.15 -2.84 -5.93
CA ALA A 14 4.19 -1.81 -5.56
C ALA A 14 3.79 -1.00 -6.80
N ALA A 15 2.57 -1.22 -7.30
CA ALA A 15 1.99 -0.43 -8.38
C ALA A 15 1.15 0.72 -7.80
N LEU A 16 1.56 1.95 -8.11
CA LEU A 16 0.99 3.18 -7.57
C LEU A 16 0.07 3.85 -8.60
N LYS A 17 -1.12 4.24 -8.13
CA LYS A 17 -2.09 5.05 -8.86
C LYS A 17 -2.48 6.25 -8.01
N VAL A 18 -2.28 7.45 -8.55
CA VAL A 18 -2.77 8.69 -7.94
C VAL A 18 -4.23 8.89 -8.35
N ILE A 19 -5.08 9.25 -7.40
CA ILE A 19 -6.51 9.53 -7.59
C ILE A 19 -6.79 10.88 -6.93
N GLY A 20 -6.76 11.97 -7.72
CA GLY A 20 -6.76 13.32 -7.13
C GLY A 20 -5.52 13.52 -6.26
N LYS A 21 -5.72 13.72 -4.95
CA LYS A 21 -4.65 13.77 -3.94
C LYS A 21 -4.44 12.45 -3.19
N ASP A 22 -5.27 11.45 -3.46
CA ASP A 22 -5.19 10.17 -2.80
C ASP A 22 -4.25 9.22 -3.52
N LEU A 23 -3.69 8.28 -2.78
CA LEU A 23 -2.78 7.27 -3.29
C LEU A 23 -3.41 5.88 -3.18
N PHE A 24 -3.46 5.15 -4.28
CA PHE A 24 -3.74 3.73 -4.29
C PHE A 24 -2.45 2.96 -4.58
N ILE A 25 -2.19 1.91 -3.78
CA ILE A 25 -1.04 1.02 -3.94
C ILE A 25 -1.56 -0.42 -4.05
N ALA A 26 -1.22 -1.10 -5.14
CA ALA A 26 -1.35 -2.54 -5.27
C ALA A 26 0.01 -3.19 -4.98
N LEU A 27 0.13 -3.82 -3.82
CA LEU A 27 1.30 -4.58 -3.39
C LEU A 27 1.08 -6.06 -3.73
N THR A 28 1.81 -6.56 -4.72
CA THR A 28 1.63 -7.93 -5.23
C THR A 28 2.98 -8.60 -5.45
N GLY A 29 3.02 -9.92 -5.54
CA GLY A 29 4.27 -10.62 -5.78
C GLY A 29 4.19 -12.13 -5.61
N GLY A 30 5.33 -12.77 -5.85
CA GLY A 30 5.46 -14.22 -5.87
C GLY A 30 4.78 -14.88 -7.07
N ASP A 31 4.36 -16.13 -6.89
CA ASP A 31 3.80 -17.00 -7.91
C ASP A 31 2.29 -16.81 -8.12
N ASN A 32 1.54 -16.52 -7.04
CA ASN A 32 0.07 -16.45 -7.07
C ASN A 32 -0.45 -15.17 -6.37
N PRO A 33 -0.18 -13.97 -6.93
CA PRO A 33 -0.63 -12.72 -6.33
C PRO A 33 -2.15 -12.68 -6.18
N HIS A 34 -2.62 -12.08 -5.10
CA HIS A 34 -4.04 -11.98 -4.76
C HIS A 34 -4.28 -10.69 -3.96
N ILE A 35 -5.48 -10.49 -3.44
CA ILE A 35 -5.76 -9.45 -2.45
C ILE A 35 -6.11 -10.15 -1.13
N GLY A 36 -5.14 -10.22 -0.22
CA GLY A 36 -5.30 -10.81 1.10
C GLY A 36 -5.74 -9.77 2.13
N THR A 37 -5.26 -8.53 2.00
CA THR A 37 -5.56 -7.44 2.93
C THR A 37 -5.79 -6.11 2.24
N VAL A 38 -6.52 -5.22 2.93
CA VAL A 38 -6.68 -3.81 2.56
C VAL A 38 -6.31 -2.96 3.76
N THR A 39 -5.26 -2.16 3.64
CA THR A 39 -4.81 -1.22 4.66
C THR A 39 -5.10 0.20 4.20
N THR A 40 -5.76 0.99 5.04
CA THR A 40 -6.08 2.40 4.78
C THR A 40 -5.38 3.27 5.79
N LEU A 41 -4.93 4.44 5.34
CA LEU A 41 -4.23 5.41 6.18
C LEU A 41 -4.37 6.82 5.62
N THR A 42 -4.23 7.81 6.50
CA THR A 42 -3.96 9.20 6.11
C THR A 42 -2.72 9.66 6.88
N LYS A 43 -2.21 10.85 6.58
CA LYS A 43 -1.12 11.44 7.37
C LYS A 43 -1.41 11.52 8.87
N ASN A 44 -2.67 11.76 9.24
CA ASN A 44 -3.04 12.12 10.62
C ASN A 44 -3.93 11.08 11.32
N THR A 45 -4.38 10.04 10.62
CA THR A 45 -5.24 8.99 11.19
C THR A 45 -4.48 7.68 11.38
N LYS A 46 -4.86 6.90 12.39
CA LYS A 46 -4.29 5.57 12.61
C LYS A 46 -4.59 4.66 11.42
N MET A 47 -3.61 3.86 11.00
CA MET A 47 -3.80 2.84 9.98
C MET A 47 -4.86 1.81 10.40
N GLN A 48 -5.70 1.40 9.46
CA GLN A 48 -6.73 0.38 9.65
C GLN A 48 -6.61 -0.69 8.57
N THR A 49 -6.76 -1.95 8.97
CA THR A 49 -6.60 -3.09 8.07
C THR A 49 -7.82 -4.00 8.12
N VAL A 50 -8.34 -4.34 6.95
CA VAL A 50 -9.24 -5.47 6.75
C VAL A 50 -8.42 -6.65 6.22
N ARG A 51 -8.60 -7.84 6.82
CA ARG A 51 -7.99 -9.09 6.35
C ARG A 51 -9.07 -9.99 5.78
N PHE A 52 -8.87 -10.51 4.58
CA PHE A 52 -9.79 -11.46 3.96
C PHE A 52 -9.48 -12.91 4.37
N PRO A 53 -10.49 -13.82 4.35
CA PRO A 53 -10.26 -15.24 4.57
C PRO A 53 -9.38 -15.87 3.49
N SER A 54 -8.55 -16.82 3.90
CA SER A 54 -7.76 -17.69 3.02
C SER A 54 -8.48 -19.00 2.74
N HIS A 55 -7.81 -19.90 2.01
CA HIS A 55 -8.35 -21.20 1.56
C HIS A 55 -8.86 -22.12 2.68
N ASP A 56 -8.40 -21.93 3.92
CA ASP A 56 -8.77 -22.73 5.09
C ASP A 56 -9.52 -21.90 6.16
N GLY A 57 -10.01 -20.72 5.80
CA GLY A 57 -10.72 -19.82 6.70
C GLY A 57 -9.82 -19.01 7.63
N ARG A 58 -8.50 -19.26 7.67
CA ARG A 58 -7.56 -18.35 8.37
C ARG A 58 -7.50 -17.02 7.66
N LEU A 59 -7.24 -15.94 8.39
CA LEU A 59 -7.06 -14.63 7.80
C LEU A 59 -5.67 -14.49 7.15
N HIS A 60 -5.64 -13.85 5.99
CA HIS A 60 -4.42 -13.40 5.35
C HIS A 60 -3.61 -12.44 6.25
N LYS A 61 -2.28 -12.43 6.09
CA LYS A 61 -1.34 -11.65 6.90
C LYS A 61 -0.48 -10.68 6.09
N ASP A 62 -0.89 -10.43 4.84
CA ASP A 62 -0.19 -9.52 3.93
C ASP A 62 -0.16 -8.07 4.44
N ASP A 63 -0.98 -7.76 5.45
CA ASP A 63 -0.94 -6.47 6.14
C ASP A 63 0.37 -6.19 6.87
N VAL A 64 1.17 -7.21 7.19
CA VAL A 64 2.52 -6.98 7.72
C VAL A 64 3.36 -6.20 6.71
N LEU A 65 3.27 -6.54 5.42
CA LEU A 65 4.00 -5.88 4.34
C LEU A 65 3.42 -4.49 4.05
N ALA A 66 2.08 -4.38 4.01
CA ALA A 66 1.42 -3.10 3.82
C ALA A 66 1.69 -2.12 4.97
N THR A 67 1.76 -2.61 6.21
CA THR A 67 2.06 -1.80 7.40
C THR A 67 3.49 -1.27 7.36
N GLU A 68 4.46 -2.10 6.97
CA GLU A 68 5.86 -1.68 6.82
C GLU A 68 5.99 -0.49 5.85
N ILE A 69 5.39 -0.61 4.66
CA ILE A 69 5.35 0.48 3.67
C ILE A 69 4.59 1.69 4.24
N GLY A 70 3.41 1.44 4.82
CA GLY A 70 2.54 2.46 5.38
C GLY A 70 3.23 3.35 6.41
N GLN A 71 3.97 2.75 7.37
CA GLN A 71 4.70 3.50 8.41
C GLN A 71 5.73 4.45 7.81
N ILE A 72 6.42 4.05 6.74
CA ILE A 72 7.46 4.86 6.10
C ILE A 72 6.84 6.05 5.36
N ILE A 73 5.75 5.82 4.61
CA ILE A 73 5.19 6.83 3.70
C ILE A 73 4.17 7.75 4.38
N GLN A 74 3.58 7.33 5.50
CA GLN A 74 2.47 8.03 6.16
C GLN A 74 2.72 9.53 6.39
N PRO A 75 3.89 10.00 6.87
CA PRO A 75 4.14 11.42 7.10
C PRO A 75 4.13 12.29 5.83
N PHE A 76 4.29 11.65 4.67
CA PHE A 76 4.48 12.28 3.35
C PHE A 76 3.21 12.24 2.50
N LEU A 77 2.12 11.63 3.00
CA LEU A 77 0.89 11.51 2.23
C LEU A 77 0.22 12.87 1.99
N PRO A 78 -0.10 13.21 0.73
CA PRO A 78 -0.82 14.44 0.38
C PRO A 78 -2.34 14.34 0.64
N GLY A 79 -2.86 13.12 0.74
CA GLY A 79 -4.26 12.79 0.99
C GLY A 79 -4.38 11.46 1.74
N SER A 80 -5.45 10.71 1.46
CA SER A 80 -5.60 9.34 1.95
C SER A 80 -4.77 8.37 1.11
N CYS A 81 -4.46 7.22 1.69
CA CYS A 81 -3.81 6.12 1.00
C CYS A 81 -4.55 4.81 1.28
N THR A 82 -4.71 4.00 0.24
CA THR A 82 -5.22 2.63 0.33
C THR A 82 -4.21 1.68 -0.28
N ILE A 83 -3.76 0.70 0.50
CA ILE A 83 -2.84 -0.35 0.09
C ILE A 83 -3.62 -1.66 0.06
N THR A 84 -3.73 -2.27 -1.12
CA THR A 84 -4.12 -3.68 -1.24
C THR A 84 -2.86 -4.51 -1.24
N ALA A 85 -2.82 -5.60 -0.46
CA ALA A 85 -1.66 -6.47 -0.40
C ALA A 85 -2.04 -7.94 -0.56
N GLY A 86 -1.27 -8.67 -1.36
CA GLY A 86 -1.34 -10.12 -1.45
C GLY A 86 -0.15 -10.68 -2.22
N VAL A 87 0.77 -11.28 -1.47
CA VAL A 87 1.99 -11.91 -1.99
C VAL A 87 1.91 -13.40 -1.67
N HIS A 88 2.08 -14.24 -2.69
CA HIS A 88 2.07 -15.69 -2.49
C HIS A 88 3.25 -16.32 -3.18
N VAL A 89 4.13 -16.96 -2.41
CA VAL A 89 5.23 -17.77 -2.93
C VAL A 89 4.94 -19.23 -2.61
N ASN A 90 4.95 -20.08 -3.62
CA ASN A 90 4.74 -21.51 -3.47
C ASN A 90 5.86 -22.10 -2.60
N HIS A 91 5.48 -22.90 -1.60
CA HIS A 91 6.44 -23.51 -0.66
C HIS A 91 7.39 -22.51 0.00
N ILE A 92 6.89 -21.30 0.32
CA ILE A 92 7.70 -20.21 0.89
C ILE A 92 8.58 -20.68 2.05
N SER A 93 9.88 -20.41 1.95
CA SER A 93 10.85 -20.75 2.99
C SER A 93 10.86 -19.73 4.12
N LYS A 94 11.40 -20.10 5.29
CA LYS A 94 11.61 -19.15 6.40
C LYS A 94 12.49 -17.96 5.98
N LYS A 95 13.50 -18.19 5.13
CA LYS A 95 14.39 -17.14 4.62
C LYS A 95 13.63 -16.15 3.74
N GLN A 96 12.78 -16.65 2.85
CA GLN A 96 11.89 -15.81 2.01
C GLN A 96 10.87 -15.03 2.85
N ILE A 97 10.30 -15.62 3.91
CA ILE A 97 9.43 -14.90 4.86
C ILE A 97 10.21 -13.79 5.58
N MET A 98 11.43 -14.04 6.04
CA MET A 98 12.22 -13.03 6.76
C MET A 98 12.60 -11.87 5.84
N ILE A 99 12.94 -12.14 4.58
CA ILE A 99 13.34 -11.08 3.64
C ILE A 99 12.16 -10.24 3.16
N SER A 100 10.91 -10.75 3.21
CA SER A 100 9.73 -10.03 2.68
C SER A 100 9.52 -8.68 3.38
N ALA A 101 9.82 -8.61 4.68
CA ALA A 101 9.74 -7.37 5.45
C ALA A 101 10.77 -6.35 4.95
N GLN A 102 12.03 -6.76 4.73
CA GLN A 102 13.06 -5.89 4.17
C GLN A 102 12.71 -5.42 2.75
N MET A 103 12.19 -6.32 1.90
CA MET A 103 11.74 -5.94 0.55
C MET A 103 10.62 -4.89 0.61
N SER A 104 9.70 -5.02 1.58
CA SER A 104 8.62 -4.05 1.79
C SER A 104 9.15 -2.72 2.32
N HIS A 105 10.15 -2.77 3.21
CA HIS A 105 10.85 -1.59 3.68
C HIS A 105 11.49 -0.81 2.53
N ASP A 106 12.22 -1.51 1.65
CA ASP A 106 12.92 -0.92 0.51
C ASP A 106 11.93 -0.30 -0.49
N LEU A 107 10.78 -0.95 -0.71
CA LEU A 107 9.67 -0.37 -1.48
C LEU A 107 9.13 0.89 -0.82
N GLY A 108 8.94 0.88 0.51
CA GLY A 108 8.52 2.05 1.27
C GLY A 108 9.47 3.24 1.11
N GLN A 109 10.78 2.99 1.13
CA GLN A 109 11.78 4.04 0.89
C GLN A 109 11.71 4.60 -0.54
N GLN A 110 11.58 3.74 -1.55
CA GLN A 110 11.43 4.17 -2.95
C GLN A 110 10.17 5.03 -3.14
N ILE A 111 9.05 4.61 -2.54
CA ILE A 111 7.78 5.36 -2.59
C ILE A 111 7.91 6.69 -1.86
N LYS A 112 8.57 6.72 -0.69
CA LYS A 112 8.82 7.96 0.05
C LYS A 112 9.58 8.97 -0.82
N VAL A 113 10.69 8.56 -1.44
CA VAL A 113 11.49 9.43 -2.31
C VAL A 113 10.63 9.98 -3.45
N TRP A 114 9.79 9.12 -4.05
CA TRP A 114 8.85 9.55 -5.08
C TRP A 114 7.80 10.54 -4.56
N LEU A 115 7.24 10.32 -3.37
CA LEU A 115 6.29 11.25 -2.74
C LEU A 115 6.90 12.64 -2.50
N GLU A 116 8.16 12.69 -2.04
CA GLU A 116 8.87 13.95 -1.79
C GLU A 116 9.14 14.75 -3.07
N GLN A 117 9.17 14.10 -4.24
CA GLN A 117 9.48 14.72 -5.53
C GLN A 117 8.26 14.94 -6.43
N THR A 118 7.11 14.34 -6.07
CA THR A 118 5.91 14.40 -6.90
C THR A 118 5.05 15.59 -6.50
N ASP A 119 4.64 16.38 -7.49
CA ASP A 119 3.66 17.43 -7.28
C ASP A 119 2.24 16.84 -7.28
N PHE A 120 1.50 17.12 -6.19
CA PHE A 120 0.10 16.74 -6.01
C PHE A 120 -0.84 17.95 -6.10
N SER A 121 -0.34 19.09 -6.58
CA SER A 121 -1.17 20.25 -6.86
C SER A 121 -2.24 19.86 -7.89
N GLY A 122 -3.50 20.03 -7.50
CA GLY A 122 -4.66 19.61 -8.26
C GLY A 122 -5.82 20.56 -8.03
N ILE A 123 -6.89 20.40 -8.80
CA ILE A 123 -8.11 21.22 -8.65
C ILE A 123 -8.75 20.87 -7.31
N GLU A 124 -8.88 21.87 -6.43
CA GLU A 124 -9.61 21.69 -5.17
C GLU A 124 -11.10 21.48 -5.44
N PRO A 125 -11.74 20.54 -4.73
CA PRO A 125 -13.18 20.37 -4.81
C PRO A 125 -13.90 21.65 -4.35
N VAL A 126 -14.95 22.03 -5.08
CA VAL A 126 -15.85 23.12 -4.69
C VAL A 126 -17.02 22.51 -3.94
N TYR A 127 -17.16 22.88 -2.67
CA TYR A 127 -18.28 22.47 -1.83
C TYR A 127 -19.28 23.61 -1.68
N TYR A 128 -20.53 23.25 -1.37
CA TYR A 128 -21.50 24.24 -0.93
C TYR A 128 -20.96 24.99 0.28
N SER A 129 -21.04 26.30 0.21
CA SER A 129 -20.80 27.17 1.36
C SER A 129 -21.90 26.95 2.41
N ASN A 130 -21.67 27.46 3.63
CA ASN A 130 -22.70 27.46 4.69
C ASN A 130 -24.00 28.20 4.30
N THR A 131 -24.00 28.94 3.19
CA THR A 131 -25.13 29.71 2.67
C THR A 131 -25.82 29.08 1.46
N GLU A 132 -25.31 27.95 0.95
CA GLU A 132 -25.87 27.24 -0.18
C GLU A 132 -26.45 25.90 0.25
N THR A 133 -27.52 25.46 -0.41
CA THR A 133 -28.08 24.12 -0.22
C THR A 133 -27.89 23.28 -1.49
N PRO A 134 -27.68 21.96 -1.35
CA PRO A 134 -27.73 21.05 -2.48
C PRO A 134 -29.02 21.22 -3.28
N LYS A 135 -28.88 21.33 -4.60
CA LYS A 135 -30.01 21.33 -5.54
C LYS A 135 -30.58 19.95 -5.74
#